data_AF-A0A6N6MFL2-F1
#
_entry.id   AF-A0A6N6MFL2-F1
#
_cell.length_a   1.000
_cell.length_b   1.000
_cell.length_c   1.000
_cell.angle_alpha   90.00
_cell.angle_beta   90.00
_cell.angle_gamma   90.00
#
_symmetry.space_group_name_H-M   'P 1'
#
loop_
_entity.id
_entity.type
_entity.pdbx_description
1 polymer ?
#
loop_
_entity_poly.entity_id
_entity_poly.type
_entity_poly.pdbx_seq_one_letter_code
_entity_poly.pdbx_strand_id
1 'polypeptide(L)'
;MHIVFATAADGRAYPEHPGGEAGCVDGAVVGPTGLLDILATRLGLGGPQVPPVVRIATWQRKLEAAARETARFWTASLASDGWATARQLLSWRDALIEAGWSPTLLVAPPERLADLEAAEQAGPALPGGRADLLREVIAAVEGGAPVDIDLLECTE
;
A
#
# COMPACT_ATOMS: atom_id res chain seq x y z
N MET A 1 -16.01 -15.24 -11.99
CA MET A 1 -14.90 -15.89 -11.26
C MET A 1 -15.27 -16.10 -9.79
N HIS A 2 -14.97 -17.28 -9.24
CA HIS A 2 -15.05 -17.58 -7.80
C HIS A 2 -13.70 -17.29 -7.11
N ILE A 3 -13.75 -16.56 -5.99
CA ILE A 3 -12.58 -16.23 -5.18
C ILE A 3 -12.82 -16.69 -3.74
N VAL A 4 -11.86 -17.44 -3.19
CA VAL A 4 -11.78 -17.75 -1.76
C VAL A 4 -10.69 -16.87 -1.15
N PHE A 5 -11.07 -16.00 -0.23
CA PHE A 5 -10.18 -15.07 0.44
C PHE A 5 -9.88 -15.53 1.86
N ALA A 6 -8.59 -15.56 2.21
CA ALA A 6 -8.16 -15.77 3.57
C ALA A 6 -6.89 -14.98 3.88
N THR A 7 -6.80 -14.43 5.08
CA THR A 7 -5.65 -13.59 5.47
C THR A 7 -4.31 -14.32 5.39
N ALA A 8 -4.30 -15.64 5.65
CA ALA A 8 -3.12 -16.48 5.60
C ALA A 8 -2.77 -17.04 4.20
N ALA A 9 -3.64 -16.85 3.19
CA ALA A 9 -3.52 -17.53 1.90
C ALA A 9 -2.40 -16.98 0.99
N ASP A 10 -1.76 -15.84 1.32
CA ASP A 10 -0.52 -15.43 0.64
C ASP A 10 0.76 -16.05 1.27
N GLY A 11 0.59 -16.93 2.27
CA GLY A 11 1.68 -17.55 3.01
C GLY A 11 2.32 -18.74 2.28
N ARG A 12 3.38 -19.31 2.85
CA ARG A 12 4.12 -20.46 2.26
C ARG A 12 3.52 -21.85 2.58
N ALA A 13 2.28 -21.92 3.06
CA ALA A 13 1.73 -23.16 3.62
C ALA A 13 0.86 -23.91 2.59
N TYR A 14 1.27 -25.13 2.23
CA TYR A 14 0.55 -25.97 1.27
C TYR A 14 -0.27 -27.08 1.97
N PRO A 15 -1.51 -27.36 1.54
CA PRO A 15 -2.31 -26.59 0.60
C PRO A 15 -2.84 -25.30 1.24
N GLU A 16 -2.87 -24.22 0.46
CA GLU A 16 -3.45 -22.93 0.86
C GLU A 16 -4.98 -23.05 0.85
N HIS A 17 -5.56 -23.88 1.72
CA HIS A 17 -7.01 -24.07 1.84
C HIS A 17 -7.51 -23.78 3.27
N PRO A 18 -8.26 -22.70 3.45
CA PRO A 18 -9.13 -22.51 4.62
C PRO A 18 -10.61 -22.78 4.28
N GLY A 19 -10.90 -23.17 3.03
CA GLY A 19 -12.23 -23.61 2.60
C GLY A 19 -12.65 -24.96 3.17
N GLY A 20 -13.95 -25.27 3.10
CA GLY A 20 -14.48 -26.58 3.49
C GLY A 20 -13.85 -27.75 2.72
N GLU A 21 -14.14 -28.98 3.13
CA GLU A 21 -13.50 -30.23 2.69
C GLU A 21 -13.46 -30.50 1.16
N ALA A 22 -14.10 -29.65 0.34
CA ALA A 22 -14.03 -29.67 -1.11
C ALA A 22 -13.07 -28.59 -1.63
N GLY A 23 -12.04 -28.99 -2.38
CA GLY A 23 -11.13 -28.04 -3.04
C GLY A 23 -11.85 -27.07 -3.96
N CYS A 24 -11.24 -25.91 -4.22
CA CYS A 24 -11.76 -24.91 -5.15
C CYS A 24 -11.42 -25.32 -6.59
N VAL A 25 -12.44 -25.66 -7.39
CA VAL A 25 -12.32 -25.91 -8.84
C VAL A 25 -12.80 -24.67 -9.57
N ASP A 26 -12.05 -24.21 -10.57
CA ASP A 26 -12.33 -22.99 -11.36
C ASP A 26 -12.42 -21.67 -10.56
N GLY A 27 -11.78 -21.62 -9.39
CA GLY A 27 -11.62 -20.41 -8.58
C GLY A 27 -10.19 -20.18 -8.10
N ALA A 28 -9.95 -19.03 -7.48
CA ALA A 28 -8.64 -18.66 -6.93
C ALA A 28 -8.72 -18.56 -5.40
N VAL A 29 -7.79 -19.24 -4.70
CA VAL A 29 -7.57 -19.02 -3.27
C VAL A 29 -6.43 -18.01 -3.13
N VAL A 30 -6.72 -16.88 -2.49
CA VAL A 30 -5.76 -15.75 -2.40
C VAL A 30 -5.84 -15.07 -1.05
N GLY A 31 -4.72 -14.49 -0.61
CA GLY A 31 -4.71 -13.56 0.49
C GLY A 31 -4.84 -12.10 0.03
N PRO A 32 -4.56 -11.13 0.92
CA PRO A 32 -4.65 -9.70 0.62
C PRO A 32 -3.87 -9.28 -0.64
N THR A 33 -2.71 -9.87 -0.86
CA THR A 33 -1.82 -9.59 -1.98
C THR A 33 -2.41 -10.09 -3.28
N GLY A 34 -2.78 -11.37 -3.34
CA GLY A 34 -3.37 -11.97 -4.53
C GLY A 34 -4.73 -11.37 -4.88
N LEU A 35 -5.55 -11.05 -3.88
CA LEU A 35 -6.82 -10.36 -4.11
C LEU A 35 -6.60 -8.98 -4.73
N LEU A 36 -5.67 -8.18 -4.19
CA LEU A 36 -5.37 -6.86 -4.75
C LEU A 36 -4.87 -6.97 -6.19
N ASP A 37 -4.02 -7.95 -6.51
CA ASP A 37 -3.50 -8.15 -7.85
C ASP A 37 -4.60 -8.55 -8.85
N ILE A 38 -5.56 -9.40 -8.44
CA ILE A 38 -6.75 -9.75 -9.24
C ILE A 38 -7.61 -8.52 -9.52
N LEU A 39 -7.90 -7.73 -8.48
CA LEU A 39 -8.73 -6.53 -8.59
C LEU A 39 -8.06 -5.48 -9.49
N ALA A 40 -6.78 -5.19 -9.25
CA ALA A 40 -6.00 -4.24 -10.04
C ALA A 40 -5.95 -4.64 -11.52
N THR A 41 -5.77 -5.93 -11.80
CA THR A 41 -5.75 -6.45 -13.19
C THR A 41 -7.10 -6.22 -13.87
N ARG A 42 -8.21 -6.54 -13.19
CA ARG A 42 -9.57 -6.40 -13.74
C ARG A 42 -9.98 -4.95 -13.95
N LEU A 43 -9.53 -4.06 -13.09
CA LEU A 43 -9.78 -2.63 -13.17
C LEU A 43 -8.83 -1.89 -14.14
N GLY A 44 -7.86 -2.59 -14.73
CA GLY A 44 -6.86 -1.97 -15.60
C GLY A 44 -5.87 -1.05 -14.86
N LEU A 45 -5.76 -1.21 -13.54
CA LEU A 45 -4.84 -0.47 -12.66
C LEU A 45 -3.48 -1.18 -12.49
N GLY A 46 -3.29 -2.31 -13.17
CA GLY A 46 -2.01 -3.02 -13.19
C GLY A 46 -0.91 -2.16 -13.83
N GLY A 47 0.16 -1.91 -13.07
CA GLY A 47 1.32 -1.13 -13.50
C GLY A 47 2.64 -1.89 -13.36
N PRO A 48 3.74 -1.37 -13.94
CA PRO A 48 5.07 -1.94 -13.77
C PRO A 48 5.44 -1.96 -12.29
N GLN A 49 5.94 -3.09 -11.82
CA GLN A 49 6.38 -3.25 -10.43
C GLN A 49 7.61 -2.37 -10.18
N VAL A 50 7.48 -1.42 -9.25
CA VAL A 50 8.59 -0.55 -8.86
C VAL A 50 9.44 -1.26 -7.82
N PRO A 51 10.76 -1.40 -8.03
CA PRO A 51 11.64 -1.99 -7.03
C PRO A 51 11.60 -1.21 -5.70
N PRO A 52 11.56 -1.88 -4.54
CA PRO A 52 11.52 -1.20 -3.24
C PRO A 52 12.67 -0.21 -3.02
N VAL A 53 13.86 -0.54 -3.54
CA VAL A 53 15.05 0.31 -3.50
C VAL A 53 14.81 1.69 -4.13
N VAL A 54 14.04 1.76 -5.22
CA VAL A 54 13.73 3.02 -5.92
C VAL A 54 12.78 3.86 -5.08
N ARG A 55 11.77 3.24 -4.45
CA ARG A 55 10.85 3.94 -3.55
C ARG A 55 11.58 4.47 -2.32
N ILE A 56 12.46 3.67 -1.70
CA ILE A 56 13.25 4.11 -0.53
C ILE A 56 14.13 5.30 -0.90
N ALA A 57 14.89 5.22 -1.99
CA ALA A 57 15.74 6.32 -2.43
C ALA A 57 14.94 7.59 -2.78
N THR A 58 13.77 7.43 -3.40
CA THR A 58 12.89 8.57 -3.71
C THR A 58 12.32 9.19 -2.44
N TRP A 59 11.88 8.36 -1.49
CA TRP A 59 11.37 8.83 -0.21
C TRP A 59 12.44 9.56 0.61
N GLN A 60 13.68 9.06 0.62
CA GLN A 60 14.81 9.76 1.24
C GLN A 60 14.97 11.18 0.68
N ARG A 61 14.93 11.34 -0.64
CA ARG A 61 15.02 12.66 -1.30
C ARG A 61 13.86 13.59 -0.93
N LYS A 62 12.65 13.03 -0.73
CA LYS A 62 11.49 13.81 -0.26
C LYS A 62 11.68 14.28 1.19
N LEU A 63 12.18 13.40 2.07
CA LEU A 63 12.51 13.75 3.46
C LEU A 63 13.60 14.83 3.55
N GLU A 64 14.65 14.72 2.72
CA GLU A 64 15.73 15.73 2.62
C GLU A 64 15.19 17.06 2.10
N ALA A 65 14.30 17.05 1.12
CA ALA A 65 13.68 18.26 0.59
C ALA A 65 12.79 18.95 1.64
N ALA A 66 11.96 18.18 2.37
CA ALA A 66 11.09 18.71 3.42
C ALA A 66 11.87 19.24 4.64
N ALA A 67 13.04 18.66 4.94
CA ALA A 67 13.88 19.07 6.05
C ALA A 67 14.85 20.24 5.73
N ARG A 68 14.86 20.74 4.49
CA ARG A 68 15.81 21.78 4.05
C ARG A 68 15.57 23.13 4.76
N GLU A 69 14.31 23.52 4.91
CA GLU A 69 13.93 24.83 5.45
C GLU A 69 13.54 24.76 6.93
N THR A 70 12.89 23.66 7.32
CA THR A 70 12.38 23.47 8.68
C THR A 70 12.82 22.11 9.19
N ALA A 71 13.47 22.10 10.36
CA ALA A 71 13.80 20.85 11.03
C ALA A 71 12.51 20.09 11.40
N ARG A 72 12.40 18.85 10.94
CA ARG A 72 11.30 17.91 11.18
C ARG A 72 11.71 16.83 12.18
N PHE A 73 10.75 16.07 12.71
CA PHE A 73 11.02 15.06 13.73
C PHE A 73 12.08 14.01 13.31
N TRP A 74 12.24 13.75 12.02
CA TRP A 74 13.20 12.77 11.48
C TRP A 74 14.59 13.35 11.16
N THR A 75 14.79 14.67 11.26
CA THR A 75 16.01 15.34 10.75
C THR A 75 17.28 14.77 11.37
N ALA A 76 17.28 14.52 12.68
CA ALA A 76 18.43 13.95 13.38
C ALA A 76 18.73 12.51 12.93
N SER A 77 17.69 11.67 12.78
CA SER A 77 17.85 10.29 12.31
C SER A 77 18.30 10.23 10.86
N LEU A 78 17.77 11.11 10.00
CA LEU A 78 18.12 11.21 8.59
C LEU A 78 19.61 11.56 8.40
N ALA A 79 20.16 12.45 9.24
CA ALA A 79 21.58 12.79 9.24
C ALA A 79 22.48 11.64 9.72
N SER A 80 21.97 10.75 10.59
CA SER A 80 22.73 9.60 11.10
C SER A 80 22.71 8.42 10.13
N ASP A 81 21.53 8.05 9.61
CA ASP A 81 21.33 6.99 8.63
C ASP A 81 20.11 7.31 7.76
N GLY A 82 20.37 7.96 6.62
CA GLY A 82 19.33 8.38 5.69
C GLY A 82 18.55 7.21 5.09
N TRP A 83 19.23 6.09 4.81
CA TRP A 83 18.63 4.94 4.16
C TRP A 83 17.68 4.19 5.11
N ALA A 84 18.13 3.87 6.33
CA ALA A 84 17.30 3.18 7.31
C ALA A 84 16.12 4.05 7.76
N THR A 85 16.36 5.36 7.95
CA THR A 85 15.30 6.32 8.30
C THR A 85 14.25 6.40 7.20
N ALA A 86 14.66 6.54 5.94
CA ALA A 86 13.74 6.58 4.81
C ALA A 86 12.94 5.27 4.69
N ARG A 87 13.58 4.11 4.81
CA ARG A 87 12.88 2.82 4.76
C ARG A 87 11.83 2.68 5.86
N GLN A 88 12.16 3.08 7.08
CA GLN A 88 11.24 3.02 8.21
C GLN A 88 10.06 3.98 8.02
N LEU A 89 10.32 5.23 7.65
CA LEU A 89 9.25 6.22 7.45
C LEU A 89 8.38 5.90 6.23
N LEU A 90 8.95 5.30 5.18
CA LEU A 90 8.18 4.81 4.05
C LEU A 90 7.20 3.71 4.47
N SER A 91 7.62 2.77 5.34
CA SER A 91 6.70 1.76 5.87
C SER A 91 5.57 2.34 6.73
N TRP A 92 5.85 3.41 7.48
CA TRP A 92 4.81 4.11 8.25
C TRP A 92 3.82 4.80 7.32
N ARG A 93 4.33 5.48 6.28
CA ARG A 93 3.52 6.10 5.25
C ARG A 93 2.61 5.08 4.56
N ASP A 94 3.16 3.95 4.12
CA ASP A 94 2.39 2.90 3.47
C ASP A 94 1.31 2.32 4.42
N ALA A 95 1.64 2.04 5.68
CA ALA A 95 0.67 1.56 6.67
C ALA A 95 -0.45 2.58 6.98
N LEU A 96 -0.11 3.87 7.03
CA LEU A 96 -1.09 4.95 7.22
C LEU A 96 -2.05 5.03 6.03
N ILE A 97 -1.51 4.96 4.80
CA ILE A 97 -2.32 4.97 3.57
C ILE A 97 -3.25 3.75 3.52
N GLU A 98 -2.75 2.56 3.87
CA GLU A 98 -3.59 1.35 3.99
C GLU A 98 -4.73 1.54 5.02
N ALA A 99 -4.46 2.24 6.13
CA ALA A 99 -5.45 2.59 7.14
C ALA A 99 -6.40 3.74 6.72
N GLY A 100 -6.27 4.28 5.51
CA GLY A 100 -7.13 5.33 4.96
C GLY A 100 -6.65 6.76 5.21
N TRP A 101 -5.41 6.96 5.67
CA TRP A 101 -4.82 8.30 5.73
C TRP A 101 -4.69 8.89 4.32
N SER A 102 -5.16 10.12 4.17
CA SER A 102 -4.93 10.94 2.98
C SER A 102 -4.24 12.24 3.41
N PRO A 103 -3.06 12.57 2.84
CA PRO A 103 -2.29 13.75 3.23
C PRO A 103 -3.09 15.05 3.17
N THR A 104 -4.09 15.17 2.29
CA THR A 104 -4.82 16.42 2.04
C THR A 104 -6.13 16.57 2.82
N LEU A 105 -6.55 15.56 3.59
CA LEU A 105 -7.88 15.54 4.20
C LEU A 105 -7.90 15.91 5.69
N LEU A 106 -6.75 15.98 6.36
CA LEU A 106 -6.70 16.27 7.79
C LEU A 106 -6.75 17.77 8.08
N VAL A 107 -7.72 18.20 8.88
CA VAL A 107 -7.76 19.55 9.46
C VAL A 107 -6.98 19.51 10.78
N ALA A 108 -5.93 20.32 10.88
CA ALA A 108 -5.04 20.38 12.04
C ALA A 108 -4.45 19.01 12.45
N PRO A 109 -3.67 18.35 11.56
CA PRO A 109 -3.04 17.08 11.88
C PRO A 109 -2.07 17.21 13.07
N PRO A 110 -1.92 16.15 13.89
CA PRO A 110 -0.84 16.05 14.86
C PRO A 110 0.52 16.31 14.21
N GLU A 111 1.46 16.89 14.95
CA GLU A 111 2.75 17.36 14.44
C GLU A 111 3.49 16.33 13.57
N ARG A 112 3.53 15.06 13.98
CA ARG A 112 4.19 14.00 13.17
C ARG A 112 3.48 13.70 11.85
N LEU A 113 2.15 13.79 11.81
CA LEU A 113 1.39 13.61 10.57
C LEU A 113 1.50 14.85 9.68
N ALA A 114 1.48 16.05 10.25
CA ALA A 114 1.77 17.29 9.54
C ALA A 114 3.16 17.24 8.90
N ASP A 115 4.12 16.68 9.63
CA ASP A 115 5.45 16.48 9.13
C ASP A 115 5.44 15.54 7.90
N LEU A 116 4.90 14.33 8.04
CA LEU A 116 4.80 13.36 6.94
C LEU A 116 4.02 13.90 5.72
N GLU A 117 2.96 14.67 5.94
CA GLU A 117 2.23 15.36 4.86
C GLU A 117 3.16 16.29 4.07
N ALA A 118 3.97 17.08 4.75
CA ALA A 118 4.90 17.94 4.04
C ALA A 118 6.05 17.18 3.37
N ALA A 119 6.42 15.98 3.85
CA ALA A 119 7.31 15.09 3.10
C ALA A 119 6.63 14.60 1.80
N GLU A 120 5.34 14.26 1.84
CA GLU A 120 4.57 13.89 0.64
C GLU A 120 4.52 15.01 -0.41
N GLN A 121 4.40 16.26 0.04
CA GLN A 121 4.33 17.43 -0.84
C GLN A 121 5.71 17.87 -1.34
N ALA A 122 6.80 17.48 -0.69
CA ALA A 122 8.15 17.91 -1.04
C ALA A 122 8.83 17.04 -2.11
N GLY A 123 9.71 17.63 -2.92
CA GLY A 123 10.62 16.89 -3.80
C GLY A 123 9.94 16.14 -4.96
N PRO A 124 10.55 15.06 -5.48
CA PRO A 124 10.02 14.34 -6.64
C PRO A 124 8.73 13.56 -6.33
N ALA A 125 7.98 13.20 -7.37
CA ALA A 125 6.86 12.29 -7.26
C ALA A 125 7.33 10.92 -6.77
N LEU A 126 6.70 10.39 -5.74
CA LEU A 126 6.98 9.04 -5.23
C LEU A 126 6.29 8.03 -6.16
N PRO A 127 7.01 7.01 -6.67
CA PRO A 127 6.36 5.92 -7.37
C PRO A 127 5.39 5.16 -6.45
N GLY A 128 4.21 4.84 -6.97
CA GLY A 128 3.16 4.12 -6.25
C GLY A 128 3.64 2.76 -5.73
N GLY A 129 3.24 2.44 -4.50
CA GLY A 129 3.40 1.13 -3.87
C GLY A 129 2.08 0.37 -3.78
N ARG A 130 2.10 -0.75 -3.06
CA ARG A 130 0.89 -1.57 -2.84
C ARG A 130 -0.20 -0.82 -2.08
N ALA A 131 0.18 -0.01 -1.10
CA ALA A 131 -0.74 0.84 -0.35
C ALA A 131 -1.47 1.85 -1.26
N ASP A 132 -0.74 2.45 -2.21
CA ASP A 132 -1.32 3.40 -3.18
C ASP A 132 -2.29 2.67 -4.13
N LEU A 133 -1.87 1.51 -4.67
CA LEU A 133 -2.72 0.67 -5.52
C LEU A 133 -4.01 0.23 -4.80
N LEU A 134 -3.92 -0.11 -3.51
CA LEU A 134 -5.09 -0.44 -2.70
C LEU A 134 -6.08 0.73 -2.66
N ARG A 135 -5.61 1.97 -2.44
CA ARG A 135 -6.46 3.16 -2.44
C ARG A 135 -7.07 3.45 -3.81
N GLU A 136 -6.30 3.25 -4.89
CA GLU A 136 -6.81 3.38 -6.26
C GLU A 136 -7.91 2.35 -6.57
N VAL A 137 -7.72 1.09 -6.18
CA VAL A 137 -8.72 0.02 -6.32
C VAL A 137 -9.98 0.34 -5.51
N ILE A 138 -9.85 0.76 -4.24
CA ILE A 138 -10.99 1.16 -3.41
C ILE A 138 -11.77 2.29 -4.10
N ALA A 139 -11.09 3.33 -4.55
CA ALA A 139 -11.73 4.47 -5.22
C ALA A 139 -12.45 4.06 -6.51
N ALA A 140 -11.86 3.17 -7.31
CA ALA A 140 -12.49 2.67 -8.53
C ALA A 140 -13.76 1.84 -8.24
N VAL A 141 -13.72 0.98 -7.22
CA VAL A 141 -14.88 0.16 -6.80
C VAL A 141 -15.98 1.05 -6.22
N GLU A 142 -15.66 1.99 -5.35
CA GLU A 142 -16.62 2.97 -4.81
C GLU A 142 -17.21 3.85 -5.92
N GLY A 143 -16.44 4.13 -6.97
CA GLY A 143 -16.90 4.81 -8.19
C GLY A 143 -17.79 3.96 -9.10
N GLY A 144 -18.04 2.69 -8.77
CA GLY A 144 -18.91 1.80 -9.53
C GLY A 144 -18.24 1.10 -10.72
N ALA A 145 -16.90 1.05 -10.76
CA ALA A 145 -16.21 0.27 -11.78
C ALA A 145 -16.57 -1.22 -11.63
N PRO A 146 -16.94 -1.91 -12.72
CA PRO A 146 -17.36 -3.30 -12.65
C PRO A 146 -16.16 -4.20 -12.33
N VAL A 147 -16.30 -4.99 -11.28
CA VAL A 147 -15.35 -6.05 -10.94
C VAL A 147 -16.07 -7.38 -11.17
N ASP A 148 -15.69 -8.10 -12.23
CA ASP A 148 -16.34 -9.32 -12.75
C ASP A 148 -16.20 -10.56 -11.82
N ILE A 149 -16.49 -10.41 -10.52
CA ILE A 149 -16.43 -11.45 -9.49
C ILE A 149 -17.85 -11.99 -9.28
N ASP A 150 -18.03 -13.28 -9.52
CA ASP A 150 -19.35 -13.93 -9.35
C ASP A 150 -19.60 -14.29 -7.88
N LEU A 151 -18.53 -14.67 -7.16
CA LEU A 151 -18.58 -15.10 -5.77
C LEU A 151 -17.27 -14.78 -5.07
N LEU A 152 -17.35 -14.13 -3.91
CA LEU A 152 -16.24 -13.91 -2.98
C LEU A 152 -16.59 -14.57 -1.63
N GLU A 153 -15.87 -15.62 -1.28
CA GLU A 153 -15.99 -16.31 0.00
C GLU A 153 -14.88 -15.85 0.93
N CYS A 154 -15.23 -15.32 2.09
CA CYS A 154 -14.26 -14.94 3.11
C CYS A 154 -14.18 -16.02 4.17
N THR A 155 -13.00 -16.61 4.35
CA THR A 155 -12.72 -17.62 5.37
C THR A 155 -11.77 -17.05 6.41
N GLU A 156 -11.94 -17.45 7.67
CA GLU A 156 -11.06 -17.06 8.79
C GLU A 156 -9.68 -17.73 8.71
#